data_AF-A0A931WE66-F1
#
_entry.id   AF-A0A931WE66-F1
#
_cell.length_a   1.000
_cell.length_b   1.000
_cell.length_c   1.000
_cell.angle_alpha   90.00
_cell.angle_beta   90.00
_cell.angle_gamma   90.00
#
_symmetry.space_group_name_H-M   'P 1'
#
loop_
_entity.id
_entity.type
_entity.pdbx_description
1 polymer ?
#
loop_
_entity_poly.entity_id
_entity_poly.type
_entity_poly.pdbx_seq_one_letter_code
_entity_poly.pdbx_strand_id
1 'polypeptide(L)'
;MNYESRKTIEKNEEEINPETEPKTEELDSHTLSFIRGGHIDIPDMANFNPANMLSEIRKTPLFARPDLYKKFKARIKRFRESVADAQLSMEGLLRSNPDASSEELYRELNLILENHSLKFLNQVFYDALETYLASHQAIQKIVDIIKKNHKDQWQEAFFDILFGQLPKGKVEVEVMPMTILFKIHNSEDFGLASIDSDKKEKEEELLSSTVACLCNSGLPIPVLNEKVILVNVSAEDYNPDLQEAFQIHEEEHAIHNNLYPTSAMVRRESGLNYLSLTREAGVDEFIKALKNFSRFYTASWKFYAKSEILAYWKGQQKSSRDIFEELLGEETLYNYLNDYGEEDAFVKKIFEHIEMVDLRVKDNNNDFLDDESIKKIVLEVIRNAWSSYKKDLAKALNEVFQLEEKYGNSTEARLNILRLLSQEPIDKWHRLVKEVTSTSNVAGKLS
;
A
#
# COMPACT_ATOMS: atom_id res chain seq x y z
N MET A 1 33.45 -9.44 21.60
CA MET A 1 34.16 -8.16 21.84
C MET A 1 33.43 -7.42 22.94
N ASN A 2 34.20 -6.92 23.91
CA ASN A 2 33.80 -6.64 25.28
C ASN A 2 32.94 -5.38 25.50
N TYR A 3 32.13 -5.52 26.54
CA TYR A 3 31.17 -4.61 27.15
C TYR A 3 31.89 -3.58 28.04
N GLU A 4 32.76 -2.73 27.50
CA GLU A 4 33.51 -1.77 28.33
C GLU A 4 34.08 -0.60 27.51
N SER A 5 33.22 0.26 26.97
CA SER A 5 33.66 1.53 26.34
C SER A 5 32.56 2.59 26.31
N ARG A 6 31.85 2.82 27.42
CA ARG A 6 30.98 3.99 27.60
C ARG A 6 30.99 4.46 29.05
N LYS A 7 32.10 5.04 29.49
CA LYS A 7 32.19 5.86 30.70
C LYS A 7 33.29 6.91 30.56
N THR A 8 32.95 8.03 29.93
CA THR A 8 33.38 9.38 30.34
C THR A 8 32.70 10.39 29.44
N ILE A 9 31.75 11.13 30.01
CA ILE A 9 31.58 12.60 29.94
C ILE A 9 30.35 12.86 30.83
N GLU A 10 30.63 12.96 32.13
CA GLU A 10 29.80 13.69 33.09
C GLU A 10 30.68 14.84 33.58
N LYS A 11 30.29 16.07 33.24
CA LYS A 11 30.25 17.24 34.14
C LYS A 11 29.99 18.51 33.34
N ASN A 12 28.74 18.89 33.32
CA ASN A 12 28.30 20.26 33.59
C ASN A 12 26.87 20.14 34.13
N GLU A 13 26.79 19.84 35.42
CA GLU A 13 25.59 20.07 36.21
C GLU A 13 25.48 21.58 36.42
N GLU A 14 24.62 22.24 35.64
CA GLU A 14 23.96 23.44 36.13
C GLU A 14 22.82 22.96 37.05
N GLU A 15 22.91 23.34 38.33
CA GLU A 15 21.85 23.15 39.32
C GLU A 15 20.51 23.67 38.79
N ILE A 16 19.61 22.76 38.45
CA ILE A 16 18.21 23.10 38.23
C ILE A 16 17.59 23.32 39.61
N ASN A 17 17.40 24.59 39.95
CA ASN A 17 16.67 25.05 41.11
C ASN A 17 15.24 24.44 41.14
N PRO A 18 14.83 23.68 42.17
CA PRO A 18 13.53 23.00 42.22
C PRO A 18 12.32 23.93 42.38
N GLU A 19 12.47 25.25 42.31
CA GLU A 19 11.39 26.23 42.45
C GLU A 19 10.84 26.82 41.13
N THR A 20 11.11 26.21 39.99
CA THR A 20 10.49 26.62 38.71
C THR A 20 9.76 25.47 38.01
N GLU A 21 8.84 24.82 38.74
CA GLU A 21 7.68 24.26 38.03
C GLU A 21 6.95 25.44 37.37
N PRO A 22 6.73 25.44 36.04
CA PRO A 22 5.79 26.38 35.46
C PRO A 22 4.45 26.07 36.10
N LYS A 23 4.02 26.95 37.00
CA LYS A 23 2.64 26.98 37.50
C LYS A 23 1.76 26.77 36.29
N THR A 24 0.99 25.69 36.27
CA THR A 24 -0.12 25.51 35.34
C THR A 24 -0.89 26.82 35.35
N GLU A 25 -0.72 27.62 34.29
CA GLU A 25 -1.52 28.82 34.09
C GLU A 25 -2.97 28.32 34.06
N GLU A 26 -3.69 28.58 35.15
CA GLU A 26 -5.12 28.38 35.20
C GLU A 26 -5.68 29.13 34.01
N LEU A 27 -6.19 28.38 33.03
CA LEU A 27 -6.80 28.91 31.82
C LEU A 27 -7.73 30.05 32.23
N ASP A 28 -7.47 31.24 31.69
CA ASP A 28 -8.23 32.42 32.09
C ASP A 28 -9.74 32.19 31.88
N SER A 29 -10.57 32.87 32.66
CA SER A 29 -12.02 32.69 32.63
C SER A 29 -12.64 32.95 31.23
N HIS A 30 -11.96 33.70 30.36
CA HIS A 30 -12.36 33.97 28.98
C HIS A 30 -12.09 32.76 28.07
N THR A 31 -11.01 32.02 28.33
CA THR A 31 -10.69 30.75 27.65
C THR A 31 -11.62 29.63 28.08
N LEU A 32 -11.92 29.52 29.39
CA LEU A 32 -12.89 28.57 29.90
C LEU A 32 -14.31 28.88 29.43
N SER A 33 -14.70 30.16 29.31
CA SER A 33 -16.02 30.54 28.76
C SER A 33 -16.10 30.38 27.24
N PHE A 34 -15.00 30.54 26.49
CA PHE A 34 -14.94 30.23 25.06
C PHE A 34 -15.09 28.71 24.79
N ILE A 35 -14.47 27.86 25.62
CA ILE A 35 -14.59 26.39 25.54
C ILE A 35 -15.95 25.90 26.08
N ARG A 36 -16.47 26.50 27.17
CA ARG A 36 -17.79 26.15 27.74
C ARG A 36 -18.98 26.73 26.97
N GLY A 37 -18.77 27.78 26.18
CA GLY A 37 -19.81 28.51 25.44
C GLY A 37 -20.28 27.84 24.15
N GLY A 38 -19.79 26.63 23.81
CA GLY A 38 -20.29 25.88 22.65
C GLY A 38 -19.97 26.49 21.28
N HIS A 39 -19.03 27.44 21.18
CA HIS A 39 -18.74 28.13 19.92
C HIS A 39 -17.93 27.32 18.90
N ILE A 40 -17.50 26.12 19.29
CA ILE A 40 -17.13 25.07 18.35
C ILE A 40 -18.03 23.89 18.71
N ASP A 41 -19.17 23.77 18.03
CA ASP A 41 -19.89 22.51 17.95
C ASP A 41 -18.91 21.51 17.35
N ILE A 42 -18.21 20.79 18.21
CA ILE A 42 -17.40 19.66 17.82
C ILE A 42 -18.42 18.67 17.24
N PRO A 43 -18.49 18.47 15.91
CA PRO A 43 -19.60 17.75 15.31
C PRO A 43 -19.66 16.34 15.89
N ASP A 44 -20.76 15.60 15.80
CA ASP A 44 -20.72 14.15 16.07
C ASP A 44 -19.81 13.46 15.03
N MET A 45 -19.27 12.25 15.28
CA MET A 45 -18.43 11.50 14.32
C MET A 45 -19.09 11.40 12.94
N ALA A 46 -20.43 11.36 12.93
CA ALA A 46 -21.29 11.42 11.74
C ALA A 46 -21.04 12.62 10.80
N ASN A 47 -20.44 13.72 11.28
CA ASN A 47 -20.17 14.95 10.52
C ASN A 47 -18.67 15.32 10.50
N PHE A 48 -17.77 14.37 10.79
CA PHE A 48 -16.34 14.68 10.89
C PHE A 48 -15.69 14.90 9.52
N ASN A 49 -15.34 16.15 9.22
CA ASN A 49 -14.53 16.50 8.06
C ASN A 49 -13.11 16.98 8.50
N PRO A 50 -12.05 16.17 8.28
CA PRO A 50 -10.69 16.52 8.65
C PRO A 50 -10.19 17.87 8.14
N ALA A 51 -10.52 18.22 6.90
CA ALA A 51 -10.06 19.44 6.26
C ALA A 51 -10.72 20.68 6.89
N ASN A 52 -12.04 20.60 7.15
CA ASN A 52 -12.78 21.68 7.80
C ASN A 52 -12.28 21.91 9.23
N MET A 53 -12.13 20.85 10.02
CA MET A 53 -11.66 20.98 11.40
C MET A 53 -10.22 21.54 11.47
N LEU A 54 -9.31 21.15 10.56
CA LEU A 54 -7.98 21.78 10.49
C LEU A 54 -8.04 23.26 10.12
N SER A 55 -8.94 23.64 9.20
CA SER A 55 -9.17 25.04 8.84
C SER A 55 -9.66 25.86 10.04
N GLU A 56 -10.59 25.31 10.83
CA GLU A 56 -11.09 25.93 12.05
C GLU A 56 -10.00 26.08 13.12
N ILE A 57 -9.18 25.04 13.32
CA ILE A 57 -8.05 25.10 14.26
C ILE A 57 -7.05 26.18 13.86
N ARG A 58 -6.78 26.32 12.55
CA ARG A 58 -5.89 27.38 12.03
C ARG A 58 -6.47 28.79 12.21
N LYS A 59 -7.79 28.94 12.28
CA LYS A 59 -8.47 30.23 12.54
C LYS A 59 -8.57 30.57 14.03
N THR A 60 -8.38 29.60 14.91
CA THR A 60 -8.44 29.77 16.37
C THR A 60 -7.18 30.48 16.89
N PRO A 61 -7.25 31.27 17.99
CA PRO A 61 -6.08 31.88 18.63
C PRO A 61 -4.98 30.88 18.99
N LEU A 62 -3.72 31.30 18.86
CA LEU A 62 -2.53 30.44 19.00
C LEU A 62 -2.50 29.63 20.30
N PHE A 63 -2.93 30.21 21.42
CA PHE A 63 -2.91 29.57 22.74
C PHE A 63 -3.91 28.42 22.87
N ALA A 64 -5.03 28.43 22.14
CA ALA A 64 -6.05 27.37 22.17
C ALA A 64 -5.80 26.26 21.12
N ARG A 65 -4.88 26.49 20.17
CA ARG A 65 -4.54 25.51 19.13
C ARG A 65 -4.00 24.19 19.67
N PRO A 66 -3.10 24.14 20.68
CA PRO A 66 -2.54 22.89 21.17
C PRO A 66 -3.60 21.87 21.61
N ASP A 67 -4.58 22.31 22.39
CA ASP A 67 -5.67 21.45 22.86
C ASP A 67 -6.59 21.00 21.74
N LEU A 68 -6.91 21.90 20.80
CA LEU A 68 -7.71 21.53 19.63
C LEU A 68 -6.97 20.56 18.70
N TYR A 69 -5.66 20.71 18.52
CA TYR A 69 -4.84 19.76 17.78
C TYR A 69 -4.79 18.39 18.47
N LYS A 70 -4.72 18.35 19.80
CA LYS A 70 -4.78 17.09 20.57
C LYS A 70 -6.12 16.39 20.35
N LYS A 71 -7.24 17.11 20.45
CA LYS A 71 -8.59 16.59 20.18
C LYS A 71 -8.74 16.13 18.72
N PHE A 72 -8.24 16.92 17.77
CA PHE A 72 -8.23 16.58 16.34
C PHE A 72 -7.50 15.27 16.07
N LYS A 73 -6.29 15.09 16.61
CA LYS A 73 -5.51 13.84 16.43
C LYS A 73 -6.25 12.63 16.97
N ALA A 74 -6.79 12.70 18.19
CA ALA A 74 -7.58 11.62 18.77
C ALA A 74 -8.80 11.26 17.91
N ARG A 75 -9.42 12.26 17.28
CA ARG A 75 -10.58 12.06 16.42
C ARG A 75 -10.23 11.50 15.04
N ILE A 76 -9.16 11.98 14.42
CA ILE A 76 -8.61 11.40 13.19
C ILE A 76 -8.27 9.93 13.40
N LYS A 77 -7.68 9.59 14.54
CA LYS A 77 -7.37 8.21 14.89
C LYS A 77 -8.64 7.35 14.92
N ARG A 78 -9.65 7.74 15.72
CA ARG A 78 -10.93 7.01 15.79
C ARG A 78 -11.60 6.90 14.43
N PHE A 79 -11.58 7.98 13.64
CA PHE A 79 -12.15 7.97 12.29
C PHE A 79 -11.49 6.93 11.39
N ARG A 80 -10.16 6.83 11.41
CA ARG A 80 -9.41 5.83 10.64
C ARG A 80 -9.66 4.42 11.12
N GLU A 81 -9.72 4.22 12.43
CA GLU A 81 -10.11 2.93 13.03
C GLU A 81 -11.50 2.53 12.54
N SER A 82 -12.49 3.42 12.61
CA SER A 82 -13.84 3.15 12.11
C SER A 82 -13.88 2.83 10.61
N VAL A 83 -13.14 3.57 9.78
CA VAL A 83 -13.06 3.31 8.33
C VAL A 83 -12.47 1.92 8.05
N ALA A 84 -11.37 1.59 8.71
CA ALA A 84 -10.71 0.30 8.52
C ALA A 84 -11.58 -0.87 9.01
N ASP A 85 -12.31 -0.69 10.12
CA ASP A 85 -13.27 -1.68 10.61
C ASP A 85 -14.39 -1.92 9.59
N ALA A 86 -14.98 -0.84 9.06
CA ALA A 86 -16.03 -0.93 8.05
C ALA A 86 -15.55 -1.59 6.76
N GLN A 87 -14.31 -1.33 6.31
CA GLN A 87 -13.71 -1.99 5.16
C GLN A 87 -13.60 -3.50 5.36
N LEU A 88 -13.11 -3.94 6.52
CA LEU A 88 -13.02 -5.38 6.81
C LEU A 88 -14.37 -6.05 7.00
N SER A 89 -15.35 -5.37 7.57
CA SER A 89 -16.72 -5.87 7.63
C SER A 89 -17.32 -6.02 6.23
N MET A 90 -17.06 -5.07 5.34
CA MET A 90 -17.49 -5.15 3.94
C MET A 90 -16.78 -6.30 3.22
N GLU A 91 -15.47 -6.43 3.30
CA GLU A 91 -14.73 -7.55 2.71
C GLU A 91 -15.19 -8.91 3.25
N GLY A 92 -15.44 -9.00 4.55
CA GLY A 92 -15.98 -10.21 5.18
C GLY A 92 -17.36 -10.57 4.64
N LEU A 93 -18.24 -9.58 4.44
CA LEU A 93 -19.53 -9.76 3.79
C LEU A 93 -19.37 -10.30 2.36
N LEU A 94 -18.51 -9.66 1.55
CA LEU A 94 -18.30 -10.03 0.15
C LEU A 94 -17.65 -11.42 -0.02
N ARG A 95 -16.82 -11.84 0.93
CA ARG A 95 -16.21 -13.18 0.93
C ARG A 95 -17.16 -14.27 1.41
N SER A 96 -17.99 -13.98 2.41
CA SER A 96 -18.91 -14.97 2.98
C SER A 96 -20.15 -15.21 2.13
N ASN A 97 -20.56 -14.23 1.33
CA ASN A 97 -21.71 -14.35 0.44
C ASN A 97 -21.48 -13.58 -0.89
N PRO A 98 -20.55 -14.06 -1.75
CA PRO A 98 -20.20 -13.35 -2.99
C PRO A 98 -21.36 -13.25 -4.00
N ASP A 99 -22.27 -14.23 -3.97
CA ASP A 99 -23.42 -14.31 -4.88
C ASP A 99 -24.67 -13.58 -4.34
N ALA A 100 -24.53 -12.81 -3.26
CA ALA A 100 -25.63 -12.03 -2.69
C ALA A 100 -26.21 -11.05 -3.71
N SER A 101 -27.53 -10.81 -3.61
CA SER A 101 -28.17 -9.80 -4.45
C SER A 101 -27.63 -8.39 -4.15
N SER A 102 -27.63 -7.52 -5.15
CA SER A 102 -27.23 -6.11 -4.97
C SER A 102 -28.00 -5.45 -3.83
N GLU A 103 -29.30 -5.66 -3.74
CA GLU A 103 -30.20 -5.10 -2.75
C GLU A 103 -29.83 -5.55 -1.33
N GLU A 104 -29.46 -6.82 -1.18
CA GLU A 104 -28.97 -7.38 0.09
C GLU A 104 -27.64 -6.74 0.48
N LEU A 105 -26.66 -6.69 -0.44
CA LEU A 105 -25.35 -6.11 -0.16
C LEU A 105 -25.44 -4.61 0.20
N TYR A 106 -26.27 -3.83 -0.49
CA TYR A 106 -26.52 -2.42 -0.13
C TYR A 106 -27.15 -2.28 1.25
N ARG A 107 -28.07 -3.17 1.63
CA ARG A 107 -28.69 -3.15 2.94
C ARG A 107 -27.67 -3.45 4.04
N GLU A 108 -26.89 -4.51 3.89
CA GLU A 108 -25.88 -4.89 4.86
C GLU A 108 -24.76 -3.84 4.96
N LEU A 109 -24.32 -3.27 3.83
CA LEU A 109 -23.36 -2.18 3.83
C LEU A 109 -23.87 -0.95 4.59
N ASN A 110 -25.14 -0.60 4.45
CA ASN A 110 -25.74 0.47 5.25
C ASN A 110 -25.69 0.21 6.75
N LEU A 111 -25.92 -1.04 7.18
CA LEU A 111 -25.82 -1.43 8.58
C LEU A 111 -24.37 -1.32 9.08
N ILE A 112 -23.39 -1.74 8.27
CA ILE A 112 -21.97 -1.59 8.57
C ILE A 112 -21.63 -0.10 8.78
N LEU A 113 -22.03 0.77 7.84
CA LEU A 113 -21.72 2.21 7.93
C LEU A 113 -22.43 2.90 9.09
N GLU A 114 -23.63 2.46 9.45
CA GLU A 114 -24.33 2.93 10.64
C GLU A 114 -23.59 2.51 11.92
N ASN A 115 -23.21 1.24 12.04
CA ASN A 115 -22.51 0.71 13.20
C ASN A 115 -21.15 1.39 13.44
N HIS A 116 -20.49 1.85 12.38
CA HIS A 116 -19.20 2.55 12.46
C HIS A 116 -19.31 4.08 12.42
N SER A 117 -20.52 4.66 12.44
CA SER A 117 -20.75 6.11 12.37
C SER A 117 -20.14 6.78 11.11
N LEU A 118 -20.20 6.09 9.98
CA LEU A 118 -19.61 6.50 8.70
C LEU A 118 -20.64 6.81 7.60
N LYS A 119 -21.91 7.10 7.96
CA LYS A 119 -22.97 7.42 6.98
C LYS A 119 -22.60 8.53 5.98
N PHE A 120 -21.75 9.48 6.39
CA PHE A 120 -21.28 10.55 5.50
C PHE A 120 -20.30 10.07 4.42
N LEU A 121 -19.73 8.87 4.54
CA LEU A 121 -18.90 8.21 3.54
C LEU A 121 -19.68 7.22 2.67
N ASN A 122 -21.02 7.17 2.75
CA ASN A 122 -21.86 6.21 2.02
C ASN A 122 -21.47 6.10 0.54
N GLN A 123 -21.31 7.23 -0.15
CA GLN A 123 -20.98 7.20 -1.57
C GLN A 123 -19.66 6.49 -1.85
N VAL A 124 -18.61 6.71 -1.03
CA VAL A 124 -17.30 6.09 -1.24
C VAL A 124 -17.37 4.57 -1.09
N PHE A 125 -18.12 4.09 -0.10
CA PHE A 125 -18.34 2.66 0.09
C PHE A 125 -19.28 2.05 -0.95
N TYR A 126 -20.28 2.80 -1.42
CA TYR A 126 -21.15 2.37 -2.51
C TYR A 126 -20.37 2.26 -3.82
N ASP A 127 -19.51 3.22 -4.15
CA ASP A 127 -18.65 3.17 -5.34
C ASP A 127 -17.74 1.92 -5.29
N ALA A 128 -17.21 1.59 -4.11
CA ALA A 128 -16.45 0.36 -3.90
C ALA A 128 -17.32 -0.89 -4.14
N LEU A 129 -18.55 -0.93 -3.59
CA LEU A 129 -19.47 -2.05 -3.77
C LEU A 129 -19.90 -2.20 -5.24
N GLU A 130 -20.15 -1.11 -5.95
CA GLU A 130 -20.45 -1.13 -7.39
C GLU A 130 -19.28 -1.69 -8.19
N THR A 131 -18.04 -1.33 -7.82
CA THR A 131 -16.82 -1.85 -8.47
C THR A 131 -16.66 -3.35 -8.24
N TYR A 132 -16.94 -3.82 -7.02
CA TYR A 132 -17.02 -5.24 -6.70
C TYR A 132 -18.07 -5.94 -7.57
N LEU A 133 -19.31 -5.47 -7.55
CA LEU A 133 -20.44 -6.07 -8.25
C LEU A 133 -20.18 -6.16 -9.75
N ALA A 134 -19.66 -5.10 -10.36
CA ALA A 134 -19.30 -5.08 -11.77
C ALA A 134 -18.23 -6.14 -12.10
N SER A 135 -17.19 -6.25 -11.25
CA SER A 135 -16.11 -7.22 -11.42
C SER A 135 -16.60 -8.65 -11.26
N HIS A 136 -17.33 -8.94 -10.18
CA HIS A 136 -17.85 -10.27 -9.87
C HIS A 136 -18.84 -10.75 -10.94
N GLN A 137 -19.78 -9.89 -11.36
CA GLN A 137 -20.72 -10.23 -12.44
C GLN A 137 -20.03 -10.47 -13.77
N ALA A 138 -18.95 -9.73 -14.09
CA ALA A 138 -18.19 -9.96 -15.31
C ALA A 138 -17.52 -11.35 -15.29
N ILE A 139 -16.88 -11.71 -14.17
CA ILE A 139 -16.29 -13.03 -13.94
C ILE A 139 -17.33 -14.13 -14.10
N GLN A 140 -18.45 -14.03 -13.37
CA GLN A 140 -19.53 -15.03 -13.43
C GLN A 140 -20.05 -15.21 -14.86
N LYS A 141 -20.36 -14.11 -15.57
CA LYS A 141 -20.87 -14.17 -16.95
C LYS A 141 -19.90 -14.90 -17.88
N ILE A 142 -18.60 -14.63 -17.77
CA ILE A 142 -17.59 -15.29 -18.60
C ILE A 142 -17.53 -16.79 -18.28
N VAL A 143 -17.46 -17.13 -16.99
CA VAL A 143 -17.41 -18.52 -16.54
C VAL A 143 -18.65 -19.29 -16.99
N ASP A 144 -19.84 -18.69 -16.89
CA ASP A 144 -21.10 -19.31 -17.32
C ASP A 144 -21.15 -19.55 -18.83
N ILE A 145 -20.68 -18.59 -19.64
CA ILE A 145 -20.57 -18.74 -21.09
C ILE A 145 -19.66 -19.92 -21.43
N ILE A 146 -18.50 -20.03 -20.78
CA ILE A 146 -17.53 -21.09 -21.05
C ILE A 146 -18.07 -22.45 -20.59
N LYS A 147 -18.64 -22.54 -19.39
CA LYS A 147 -19.30 -23.76 -18.88
C LYS A 147 -20.41 -24.24 -19.82
N LYS A 148 -21.24 -23.32 -20.32
CA LYS A 148 -22.33 -23.65 -21.25
C LYS A 148 -21.81 -24.19 -22.58
N ASN A 149 -20.73 -23.62 -23.11
CA ASN A 149 -20.20 -23.96 -24.43
C ASN A 149 -19.32 -25.22 -24.41
N HIS A 150 -18.60 -25.49 -23.32
CA HIS A 150 -17.57 -26.55 -23.24
C HIS A 150 -17.89 -27.66 -22.24
N LYS A 151 -18.98 -27.55 -21.45
CA LYS A 151 -19.49 -28.59 -20.52
C LYS A 151 -18.39 -29.15 -19.61
N ASP A 152 -18.08 -30.44 -19.71
CA ASP A 152 -17.15 -31.13 -18.82
C ASP A 152 -15.69 -30.72 -19.03
N GLN A 153 -15.36 -30.10 -20.18
CA GLN A 153 -14.02 -29.63 -20.53
C GLN A 153 -13.89 -28.10 -20.41
N TRP A 154 -14.75 -27.47 -19.60
CA TRP A 154 -14.80 -26.01 -19.52
C TRP A 154 -13.54 -25.41 -18.90
N GLN A 155 -12.84 -26.12 -18.02
CA GLN A 155 -11.62 -25.62 -17.36
C GLN A 155 -10.45 -25.57 -18.33
N GLU A 156 -10.26 -26.65 -19.09
CA GLU A 156 -9.25 -26.75 -20.15
C GLU A 156 -9.54 -25.78 -21.28
N ALA A 157 -10.81 -25.63 -21.68
CA ALA A 157 -11.21 -24.63 -22.66
C ALA A 157 -11.00 -23.20 -22.15
N PHE A 158 -11.23 -22.94 -20.85
CA PHE A 158 -10.97 -21.62 -20.29
C PHE A 158 -9.48 -21.29 -20.32
N PHE A 159 -8.63 -22.26 -19.95
CA PHE A 159 -7.18 -22.11 -20.06
C PHE A 159 -6.75 -21.81 -21.52
N ASP A 160 -7.25 -22.57 -22.49
CA ASP A 160 -6.97 -22.34 -23.92
C ASP A 160 -7.40 -20.96 -24.41
N ILE A 161 -8.59 -20.50 -24.01
CA ILE A 161 -9.09 -19.17 -24.37
C ILE A 161 -8.20 -18.05 -23.82
N LEU A 162 -7.67 -18.21 -22.61
CA LEU A 162 -6.85 -17.18 -21.97
C LEU A 162 -5.39 -17.21 -22.43
N PHE A 163 -4.83 -18.39 -22.65
CA PHE A 163 -3.38 -18.56 -22.86
C PHE A 163 -3.03 -19.07 -24.27
N GLY A 164 -4.03 -19.30 -25.12
CA GLY A 164 -3.87 -19.62 -26.54
C GLY A 164 -3.41 -21.05 -26.83
N GLN A 165 -3.38 -21.93 -25.83
CA GLN A 165 -3.13 -23.36 -26.00
C GLN A 165 -3.88 -24.20 -24.98
N LEU A 166 -4.31 -25.39 -25.38
CA LEU A 166 -4.83 -26.40 -24.46
C LEU A 166 -3.75 -26.80 -23.44
N PRO A 167 -4.11 -26.98 -22.16
CA PRO A 167 -3.15 -27.39 -21.15
C PRO A 167 -2.67 -28.82 -21.43
N LYS A 168 -1.38 -29.07 -21.21
CA LYS A 168 -0.78 -30.40 -21.26
C LYS A 168 -1.13 -31.23 -20.02
N GLY A 169 -1.32 -30.56 -18.88
CA GLY A 169 -1.69 -31.16 -17.60
C GLY A 169 -3.11 -30.85 -17.16
N LYS A 170 -3.43 -31.30 -15.94
CA LYS A 170 -4.70 -30.94 -15.29
C LYS A 170 -4.68 -29.46 -14.91
N VAL A 171 -5.81 -28.80 -15.11
CA VAL A 171 -6.07 -27.43 -14.63
C VAL A 171 -7.37 -27.44 -13.84
N GLU A 172 -7.37 -26.81 -12.67
CA GLU A 172 -8.60 -26.57 -11.89
C GLU A 172 -8.87 -25.06 -11.84
N VAL A 173 -10.12 -24.67 -12.07
CA VAL A 173 -10.54 -23.26 -12.03
C VAL A 173 -11.51 -23.05 -10.89
N GLU A 174 -11.18 -22.12 -10.00
CA GLU A 174 -11.96 -21.71 -8.84
C GLU A 174 -12.35 -20.22 -8.97
N VAL A 175 -13.64 -19.92 -8.82
CA VAL A 175 -14.14 -18.54 -8.89
C VAL A 175 -14.11 -17.96 -7.48
N MET A 176 -13.30 -16.93 -7.29
CA MET A 176 -13.19 -16.19 -6.04
C MET A 176 -14.06 -14.91 -6.12
N PRO A 177 -14.29 -14.20 -5.00
CA PRO A 177 -15.13 -13.00 -4.98
C PRO A 177 -14.75 -11.94 -6.04
N MET A 178 -13.46 -11.63 -6.21
CA MET A 178 -13.00 -10.63 -7.19
C MET A 178 -12.06 -11.18 -8.26
N THR A 179 -11.70 -12.46 -8.16
CA THR A 179 -10.66 -13.07 -9.00
C THR A 179 -11.07 -14.47 -9.47
N ILE A 180 -10.31 -15.02 -10.39
CA ILE A 180 -10.40 -16.39 -10.86
C ILE A 180 -9.05 -17.03 -10.61
N LEU A 181 -9.06 -18.15 -9.89
CA LEU A 181 -7.86 -18.90 -9.58
C LEU A 181 -7.71 -20.08 -10.53
N PHE A 182 -6.55 -20.20 -11.16
CA PHE A 182 -6.12 -21.36 -11.93
C PHE A 182 -5.07 -22.14 -11.14
N LYS A 183 -5.41 -23.38 -10.76
CA LYS A 183 -4.47 -24.35 -10.18
C LYS A 183 -3.91 -25.18 -11.31
N ILE A 184 -2.63 -24.99 -11.62
CA ILE A 184 -1.98 -25.59 -12.79
C ILE A 184 -1.05 -26.71 -12.32
N HIS A 185 -1.32 -27.94 -12.75
CA HIS A 185 -0.59 -29.14 -12.30
C HIS A 185 0.58 -29.53 -13.21
N ASN A 186 0.91 -28.71 -14.20
CA ASN A 186 2.04 -28.92 -15.09
C ASN A 186 2.89 -27.65 -15.16
N SER A 187 4.20 -27.79 -14.97
CA SER A 187 5.12 -26.66 -14.88
C SER A 187 5.25 -25.92 -16.21
N GLU A 188 5.21 -26.61 -17.36
CA GLU A 188 5.27 -25.98 -18.68
C GLU A 188 4.02 -25.14 -18.96
N ASP A 189 2.84 -25.64 -18.57
CA ASP A 189 1.58 -24.88 -18.66
C ASP A 189 1.62 -23.63 -17.76
N PHE A 190 2.19 -23.75 -16.55
CA PHE A 190 2.36 -22.61 -15.64
C PHE A 190 3.34 -21.58 -16.19
N GLY A 191 4.49 -22.02 -16.71
CA GLY A 191 5.47 -21.14 -17.35
C GLY A 191 4.84 -20.37 -18.50
N LEU A 192 4.10 -21.05 -19.38
CA LEU A 192 3.40 -20.38 -20.48
C LEU A 192 2.37 -19.35 -19.98
N ALA A 193 1.56 -19.69 -18.99
CA ALA A 193 0.53 -18.79 -18.48
C ALA A 193 1.09 -17.59 -17.70
N SER A 194 2.24 -17.77 -17.03
CA SER A 194 2.89 -16.76 -16.19
C SER A 194 3.81 -15.81 -16.95
N ILE A 195 4.32 -16.21 -18.12
CA ILE A 195 5.12 -15.34 -18.98
C ILE A 195 4.18 -14.31 -19.62
N ASP A 196 4.13 -13.13 -19.01
CA ASP A 196 3.66 -11.92 -19.70
C ASP A 196 4.48 -11.77 -20.98
N SER A 197 3.85 -11.42 -22.11
CA SER A 197 4.51 -11.41 -23.43
C SER A 197 5.76 -10.52 -23.47
N ASP A 198 5.88 -9.60 -22.50
CA ASP A 198 6.96 -8.63 -22.33
C ASP A 198 8.09 -9.07 -21.37
N LYS A 199 7.99 -10.20 -20.65
CA LYS A 199 8.94 -10.62 -19.59
C LYS A 199 9.51 -12.04 -19.78
N LYS A 200 10.04 -12.34 -20.96
CA LYS A 200 10.63 -13.66 -21.29
C LYS A 200 11.95 -14.01 -20.56
N GLU A 201 12.58 -13.08 -19.87
CA GLU A 201 13.93 -13.28 -19.32
C GLU A 201 14.00 -14.08 -17.99
N LYS A 202 12.86 -14.45 -17.38
CA LYS A 202 12.82 -15.13 -16.06
C LYS A 202 12.13 -16.50 -16.05
N GLU A 203 12.17 -17.22 -17.17
CA GLU A 203 11.48 -18.51 -17.35
C GLU A 203 11.96 -19.59 -16.34
N GLU A 204 13.27 -19.72 -16.08
CA GLU A 204 13.81 -20.74 -15.15
C GLU A 204 13.47 -20.48 -13.67
N GLU A 205 13.37 -19.21 -13.26
CA GLU A 205 13.07 -18.80 -11.88
C GLU A 205 11.56 -18.93 -11.57
N LEU A 206 10.70 -18.66 -12.55
CA LEU A 206 9.25 -18.85 -12.47
C LEU A 206 8.85 -20.34 -12.44
N LEU A 207 9.58 -21.19 -13.17
CA LEU A 207 9.29 -22.62 -13.25
C LEU A 207 9.66 -23.38 -11.97
N SER A 208 10.61 -22.86 -11.17
CA SER A 208 11.18 -23.52 -10.00
C SER A 208 10.59 -23.08 -8.66
N SER A 209 9.75 -22.03 -8.65
CA SER A 209 9.19 -21.47 -7.43
C SER A 209 7.69 -21.76 -7.30
N THR A 210 7.22 -22.05 -6.07
CA THR A 210 5.79 -22.08 -5.74
C THR A 210 5.23 -20.66 -5.78
N VAL A 211 5.08 -20.12 -7.00
CA VAL A 211 4.60 -18.75 -7.22
C VAL A 211 3.11 -18.80 -7.52
N ALA A 212 2.34 -18.19 -6.62
CA ALA A 212 1.06 -17.64 -7.00
C ALA A 212 1.33 -16.29 -7.68
N CYS A 213 0.70 -16.00 -8.82
CA CYS A 213 0.84 -14.69 -9.45
C CYS A 213 -0.47 -14.17 -10.01
N LEU A 214 -0.72 -12.88 -9.82
CA LEU A 214 -1.79 -12.13 -10.46
C LEU A 214 -1.38 -11.71 -11.88
N CYS A 215 -2.16 -12.12 -12.89
CA CYS A 215 -2.00 -11.67 -14.26
C CYS A 215 -2.46 -10.21 -14.40
N ASN A 216 -1.50 -9.29 -14.53
CA ASN A 216 -1.77 -7.85 -14.54
C ASN A 216 -2.26 -7.32 -15.89
N SER A 217 -1.84 -7.93 -17.01
CA SER A 217 -2.18 -7.44 -18.35
C SER A 217 -2.05 -8.52 -19.43
N GLY A 218 -2.46 -8.20 -20.66
CA GLY A 218 -2.19 -9.03 -21.84
C GLY A 218 -3.20 -10.16 -22.09
N LEU A 219 -4.22 -10.33 -21.25
CA LEU A 219 -5.21 -11.37 -21.46
C LEU A 219 -6.12 -11.06 -22.66
N PRO A 220 -6.50 -12.07 -23.47
CA PRO A 220 -7.43 -11.91 -24.59
C PRO A 220 -8.81 -11.39 -24.19
N ILE A 221 -9.17 -11.52 -22.91
CA ILE A 221 -10.40 -11.03 -22.31
C ILE A 221 -10.06 -9.85 -21.38
N PRO A 222 -10.13 -8.58 -21.85
CA PRO A 222 -9.59 -7.44 -21.11
C PRO A 222 -10.23 -7.21 -19.74
N VAL A 223 -11.50 -7.59 -19.56
CA VAL A 223 -12.18 -7.44 -18.26
C VAL A 223 -11.60 -8.34 -17.17
N LEU A 224 -10.86 -9.40 -17.55
CA LEU A 224 -10.17 -10.31 -16.62
C LEU A 224 -8.74 -9.86 -16.28
N ASN A 225 -8.22 -8.79 -16.88
CA ASN A 225 -6.94 -8.22 -16.46
C ASN A 225 -7.01 -7.85 -14.96
N GLU A 226 -5.93 -8.14 -14.25
CA GLU A 226 -5.79 -8.00 -12.79
C GLU A 226 -6.82 -8.81 -11.98
N LYS A 227 -7.39 -9.87 -12.56
CA LYS A 227 -8.38 -10.75 -11.92
C LYS A 227 -8.08 -12.23 -12.07
N VAL A 228 -7.01 -12.62 -12.74
CA VAL A 228 -6.62 -14.03 -12.89
C VAL A 228 -5.41 -14.30 -12.02
N ILE A 229 -5.54 -15.26 -11.12
CA ILE A 229 -4.46 -15.74 -10.25
C ILE A 229 -4.03 -17.11 -10.75
N LEU A 230 -2.74 -17.31 -10.96
CA LEU A 230 -2.15 -18.59 -11.33
C LEU A 230 -1.45 -19.18 -10.13
N VAL A 231 -1.58 -20.49 -9.88
CA VAL A 231 -0.83 -21.21 -8.85
C VAL A 231 -0.17 -22.44 -9.47
N ASN A 232 1.15 -22.53 -9.31
CA ASN A 232 1.92 -23.70 -9.70
C ASN A 232 1.78 -24.82 -8.66
N VAL A 233 0.92 -25.80 -8.94
CA VAL A 233 0.72 -26.98 -8.08
C VAL A 233 1.79 -28.05 -8.34
N SER A 234 2.56 -27.90 -9.43
CA SER A 234 3.60 -28.86 -9.80
C SER A 234 4.98 -28.58 -9.20
N ALA A 235 5.13 -27.46 -8.47
CA ALA A 235 6.39 -27.09 -7.82
C ALA A 235 6.78 -28.12 -6.74
N GLU A 236 8.07 -28.42 -6.61
CA GLU A 236 8.57 -29.40 -5.64
C GLU A 236 8.32 -28.98 -4.19
N ASP A 237 8.28 -27.68 -3.92
CA ASP A 237 8.02 -27.06 -2.62
C ASP A 237 6.54 -26.70 -2.40
N TYR A 238 5.64 -27.15 -3.29
CA TYR A 238 4.20 -26.88 -3.15
C TYR A 238 3.65 -27.46 -1.85
N ASN A 239 3.11 -26.58 -1.01
CA ASN A 239 2.46 -26.95 0.24
C ASN A 239 0.94 -26.66 0.18
N PRO A 240 0.08 -27.70 0.12
CA PRO A 240 -1.37 -27.52 0.17
C PRO A 240 -1.85 -26.72 1.39
N ASP A 241 -1.16 -26.84 2.54
CA ASP A 241 -1.54 -26.15 3.77
C ASP A 241 -1.31 -24.62 3.68
N LEU A 242 -0.48 -24.17 2.73
CA LEU A 242 -0.23 -22.75 2.45
C LEU A 242 -1.07 -22.24 1.27
N GLN A 243 -1.85 -23.09 0.60
CA GLN A 243 -2.62 -22.69 -0.58
C GLN A 243 -3.63 -21.58 -0.26
N GLU A 244 -4.40 -21.73 0.81
CA GLU A 244 -5.38 -20.73 1.23
C GLU A 244 -4.67 -19.40 1.56
N ALA A 245 -3.51 -19.48 2.18
CA ALA A 245 -2.69 -18.32 2.49
C ALA A 245 -2.21 -17.58 1.21
N PHE A 246 -1.80 -18.31 0.18
CA PHE A 246 -1.45 -17.75 -1.14
C PHE A 246 -2.65 -17.12 -1.86
N GLN A 247 -3.80 -17.80 -1.83
CA GLN A 247 -5.03 -17.27 -2.41
C GLN A 247 -5.44 -15.94 -1.75
N ILE A 248 -5.38 -15.87 -0.41
CA ILE A 248 -5.71 -14.65 0.34
C ILE A 248 -4.74 -13.51 0.00
N HIS A 249 -3.44 -13.81 -0.16
CA HIS A 249 -2.42 -12.82 -0.53
C HIS A 249 -2.67 -12.25 -1.93
N GLU A 250 -2.82 -13.10 -2.94
CA GLU A 250 -3.04 -12.64 -4.31
C GLU A 250 -4.37 -11.91 -4.48
N GLU A 251 -5.43 -12.36 -3.79
CA GLU A 251 -6.70 -11.65 -3.78
C GLU A 251 -6.62 -10.30 -3.06
N GLU A 252 -5.76 -10.15 -2.04
CA GLU A 252 -5.55 -8.87 -1.39
C GLU A 252 -4.99 -7.82 -2.34
N HIS A 253 -4.10 -8.20 -3.26
CA HIS A 253 -3.65 -7.30 -4.33
C HIS A 253 -4.81 -6.86 -5.20
N ALA A 254 -5.70 -7.77 -5.61
CA ALA A 254 -6.87 -7.44 -6.41
C ALA A 254 -7.84 -6.50 -5.66
N ILE A 255 -8.10 -6.75 -4.37
CA ILE A 255 -8.95 -5.89 -3.53
C ILE A 255 -8.31 -4.49 -3.38
N HIS A 256 -7.02 -4.43 -3.05
CA HIS A 256 -6.34 -3.16 -2.81
C HIS A 256 -6.21 -2.31 -4.09
N ASN A 257 -6.02 -2.95 -5.25
CA ASN A 257 -5.88 -2.27 -6.53
C ASN A 257 -7.22 -1.87 -7.14
N ASN A 258 -8.27 -2.70 -6.98
CA ASN A 258 -9.51 -2.57 -7.74
C ASN A 258 -10.75 -2.24 -6.92
N LEU A 259 -10.81 -2.55 -5.61
CA LEU A 259 -12.04 -2.37 -4.84
C LEU A 259 -12.23 -0.94 -4.34
N TYR A 260 -11.19 -0.36 -3.72
CA TYR A 260 -11.32 0.89 -3.01
C TYR A 260 -10.78 2.09 -3.82
N PRO A 261 -11.51 3.22 -3.87
CA PRO A 261 -11.02 4.42 -4.54
C PRO A 261 -9.71 4.91 -3.90
N THR A 262 -8.62 4.94 -4.68
CA THR A 262 -7.30 5.39 -4.22
C THR A 262 -7.27 6.87 -3.83
N SER A 263 -8.27 7.65 -4.23
CA SER A 263 -8.42 9.06 -3.85
C SER A 263 -9.00 9.25 -2.45
N ALA A 264 -9.72 8.25 -1.92
CA ALA A 264 -10.53 8.40 -0.72
C ALA A 264 -10.16 7.42 0.42
N MET A 265 -9.70 6.22 0.09
CA MET A 265 -9.51 5.13 1.08
C MET A 265 -8.09 4.57 1.11
N VAL A 266 -7.42 4.48 -0.05
CA VAL A 266 -6.01 4.04 -0.13
C VAL A 266 -5.18 5.23 -0.53
N ARG A 267 -4.56 5.95 0.40
CA ARG A 267 -3.80 7.16 0.07
C ARG A 267 -2.62 6.85 -0.87
N ARG A 268 -2.77 7.09 -2.18
CA ARG A 268 -1.64 7.07 -3.12
C ARG A 268 -0.73 8.25 -2.86
N GLU A 269 0.57 8.03 -2.86
CA GLU A 269 1.53 9.11 -3.00
C GLU A 269 1.41 9.66 -4.44
N SER A 270 0.97 10.92 -4.58
CA SER A 270 0.92 11.56 -5.89
C SER A 270 2.31 12.10 -6.25
N GLY A 271 2.98 11.47 -7.20
CA GLY A 271 4.14 12.05 -7.89
C GLY A 271 3.69 12.93 -9.05
N LEU A 272 4.28 14.11 -9.22
CA LEU A 272 4.13 14.86 -10.47
C LEU A 272 4.94 14.15 -11.56
N ASN A 273 4.28 13.70 -12.62
CA ASN A 273 4.91 12.97 -13.73
C ASN A 273 5.42 13.90 -14.86
N TYR A 274 5.92 15.09 -14.51
CA TYR A 274 6.36 16.06 -15.52
C TYR A 274 7.74 16.62 -15.20
N LEU A 275 8.64 16.50 -16.17
CA LEU A 275 9.90 17.22 -16.22
C LEU A 275 9.59 18.65 -16.67
N SER A 276 9.57 19.58 -15.72
CA SER A 276 9.40 21.01 -16.00
C SER A 276 10.75 21.65 -16.28
N LEU A 277 11.27 21.42 -17.48
CA LEU A 277 12.53 21.99 -17.93
C LEU A 277 12.34 22.78 -19.23
N THR A 278 12.98 23.94 -19.30
CA THR A 278 13.07 24.79 -20.51
C THR A 278 14.18 24.30 -21.43
N ARG A 279 14.26 24.81 -22.67
CA ARG A 279 15.28 24.42 -23.67
C ARG A 279 16.73 24.51 -23.17
N GLU A 280 17.00 25.35 -22.18
CA GLU A 280 18.28 25.37 -21.48
C GLU A 280 18.03 25.31 -19.98
N ALA A 281 18.85 24.54 -19.25
CA ALA A 281 18.82 24.45 -17.79
C ALA A 281 20.24 24.32 -17.22
N GLY A 282 20.48 24.89 -16.04
CA GLY A 282 21.69 24.60 -15.27
C GLY A 282 21.63 23.19 -14.65
N VAL A 283 22.78 22.60 -14.37
CA VAL A 283 22.88 21.22 -13.82
C VAL A 283 22.11 21.05 -12.51
N ASP A 284 22.11 22.06 -11.62
CA ASP A 284 21.35 22.01 -10.37
C ASP A 284 19.83 22.02 -10.59
N GLU A 285 19.36 22.80 -11.56
CA GLU A 285 17.96 22.86 -11.96
C GLU A 285 17.53 21.52 -12.59
N PHE A 286 18.39 20.97 -13.45
CA PHE A 286 18.22 19.65 -14.05
C PHE A 286 18.11 18.57 -12.97
N ILE A 287 19.06 18.50 -12.03
CA ILE A 287 19.04 17.55 -10.90
C ILE A 287 17.76 17.73 -10.06
N LYS A 288 17.34 18.96 -9.79
CA LYS A 288 16.10 19.23 -9.04
C LYS A 288 14.87 18.73 -9.78
N ALA A 289 14.79 18.92 -11.09
CA ALA A 289 13.71 18.40 -11.91
C ALA A 289 13.71 16.87 -11.94
N LEU A 290 14.88 16.23 -12.12
CA LEU A 290 15.03 14.78 -12.05
C LEU A 290 14.60 14.22 -10.69
N LYS A 291 14.98 14.87 -9.59
CA LYS A 291 14.54 14.48 -8.22
C LYS A 291 13.04 14.62 -8.02
N ASN A 292 12.40 15.58 -8.67
CA ASN A 292 10.94 15.69 -8.62
C ASN A 292 10.28 14.60 -9.45
N PHE A 293 10.82 14.29 -10.62
CA PHE A 293 10.33 13.23 -11.50
C PHE A 293 10.51 11.84 -10.88
N SER A 294 11.64 11.57 -10.22
CA SER A 294 11.89 10.30 -9.52
C SER A 294 10.93 10.05 -8.35
N ARG A 295 10.24 11.09 -7.84
CA ARG A 295 9.19 10.90 -6.82
C ARG A 295 8.04 10.03 -7.30
N PHE A 296 7.74 10.07 -8.60
CA PHE A 296 6.74 9.19 -9.20
C PHE A 296 7.14 7.72 -9.04
N TYR A 297 8.39 7.38 -9.34
CA TYR A 297 8.94 6.04 -9.18
C TYR A 297 8.94 5.60 -7.71
N THR A 298 9.44 6.45 -6.80
CA THR A 298 9.44 6.12 -5.36
C THR A 298 8.03 5.94 -4.79
N ALA A 299 7.05 6.71 -5.28
CA ALA A 299 5.66 6.56 -4.86
C ALA A 299 5.09 5.21 -5.30
N SER A 300 5.40 4.76 -6.51
CA SER A 300 5.01 3.45 -7.03
C SER A 300 5.67 2.31 -6.24
N TRP A 301 6.99 2.38 -5.98
CA TRP A 301 7.68 1.37 -5.16
C TRP A 301 7.09 1.25 -3.77
N LYS A 302 6.81 2.38 -3.11
CA LYS A 302 6.15 2.40 -1.79
C LYS A 302 4.75 1.83 -1.83
N PHE A 303 4.01 2.06 -2.92
CA PHE A 303 2.69 1.48 -3.10
C PHE A 303 2.77 -0.05 -3.24
N TYR A 304 3.65 -0.56 -4.10
CA TYR A 304 3.83 -2.00 -4.29
C TYR A 304 4.30 -2.69 -3.02
N ALA A 305 5.36 -2.21 -2.38
CA ALA A 305 5.83 -2.80 -1.12
C ALA A 305 4.78 -2.74 -0.01
N LYS A 306 3.94 -1.70 0.03
CA LYS A 306 2.82 -1.65 0.97
C LYS A 306 1.84 -2.78 0.71
N SER A 307 1.46 -2.96 -0.55
CA SER A 307 0.55 -4.03 -0.94
C SER A 307 1.11 -5.39 -0.54
N GLU A 308 2.39 -5.66 -0.79
CA GLU A 308 3.06 -6.92 -0.42
C GLU A 308 3.07 -7.15 1.09
N ILE A 309 3.48 -6.14 1.87
CA ILE A 309 3.52 -6.27 3.34
C ILE A 309 2.14 -6.60 3.89
N LEU A 310 1.09 -5.93 3.41
CA LEU A 310 -0.28 -6.18 3.86
C LEU A 310 -0.77 -7.56 3.42
N ALA A 311 -0.49 -7.96 2.19
CA ALA A 311 -0.89 -9.26 1.64
C ALA A 311 -0.22 -10.42 2.40
N TYR A 312 1.10 -10.38 2.62
CA TYR A 312 1.82 -11.44 3.35
C TYR A 312 1.30 -11.60 4.77
N TRP A 313 0.97 -10.50 5.43
CA TRP A 313 0.43 -10.54 6.78
C TRP A 313 -0.99 -11.09 6.83
N LYS A 314 -1.83 -10.71 5.87
CA LYS A 314 -3.22 -11.17 5.79
C LYS A 314 -3.27 -12.67 5.50
N GLY A 315 -2.44 -13.14 4.58
CA GLY A 315 -2.28 -14.56 4.25
C GLY A 315 -1.62 -15.37 5.37
N GLN A 316 -0.93 -14.74 6.33
CA GLN A 316 -0.18 -15.42 7.41
C GLN A 316 0.97 -16.32 6.90
N GLN A 317 1.43 -16.11 5.68
CA GLN A 317 2.41 -16.99 5.03
C GLN A 317 3.80 -16.90 5.63
N LYS A 318 4.18 -15.69 6.08
CA LYS A 318 5.55 -15.32 6.45
C LYS A 318 5.56 -14.58 7.78
N SER A 319 6.63 -14.74 8.55
CA SER A 319 6.88 -13.85 9.68
C SER A 319 7.29 -12.47 9.17
N SER A 320 7.13 -11.41 9.98
CA SER A 320 7.63 -10.07 9.59
C SER A 320 9.11 -10.04 9.25
N ARG A 321 9.90 -10.97 9.82
CA ARG A 321 11.31 -11.14 9.48
C ARG A 321 11.49 -11.74 8.09
N ASP A 322 10.71 -12.74 7.73
CA ASP A 322 10.80 -13.34 6.39
C ASP A 322 10.32 -12.36 5.32
N ILE A 323 9.29 -11.55 5.61
CA ILE A 323 8.87 -10.43 4.76
C ILE A 323 10.01 -9.42 4.58
N PHE A 324 10.78 -9.15 5.63
CA PHE A 324 11.93 -8.25 5.56
C PHE A 324 13.01 -8.79 4.63
N GLU A 325 13.37 -10.06 4.77
CA GLU A 325 14.39 -10.72 3.94
C GLU A 325 13.93 -10.77 2.47
N GLU A 326 12.63 -11.02 2.23
CA GLU A 326 12.02 -11.05 0.90
C GLU A 326 11.99 -9.68 0.20
N LEU A 327 11.61 -8.60 0.90
CA LEU A 327 11.41 -7.29 0.26
C LEU A 327 12.69 -6.45 0.16
N LEU A 328 13.73 -6.78 0.92
CA LEU A 328 14.98 -6.01 0.96
C LEU A 328 16.21 -6.77 0.47
N GLY A 329 16.10 -8.07 0.19
CA GLY A 329 17.19 -8.85 -0.37
C GLY A 329 17.61 -8.36 -1.77
N GLU A 330 18.90 -8.43 -2.08
CA GLU A 330 19.45 -7.92 -3.34
C GLU A 330 19.08 -8.79 -4.56
N GLU A 331 18.85 -10.08 -4.33
CA GLU A 331 18.48 -11.11 -5.33
C GLU A 331 16.99 -11.48 -5.21
N THR A 332 16.12 -10.50 -4.98
CA THR A 332 14.68 -10.74 -4.76
C THR A 332 13.85 -10.20 -5.91
N LEU A 333 12.69 -10.82 -6.16
CA LEU A 333 11.70 -10.36 -7.14
C LEU A 333 11.17 -8.94 -6.88
N TYR A 334 11.54 -8.34 -5.74
CA TYR A 334 11.12 -7.01 -5.30
C TYR A 334 12.21 -5.94 -5.49
N ASN A 335 13.30 -6.27 -6.19
CA ASN A 335 14.27 -5.29 -6.67
C ASN A 335 13.72 -4.50 -7.88
N TYR A 336 12.73 -3.63 -7.63
CA TYR A 336 12.03 -2.87 -8.67
C TYR A 336 12.96 -2.08 -9.61
N LEU A 337 14.13 -1.63 -9.13
CA LEU A 337 15.08 -0.87 -9.94
C LEU A 337 15.67 -1.70 -11.09
N ASN A 338 16.10 -2.93 -10.79
CA ASN A 338 16.78 -3.80 -11.75
C ASN A 338 15.80 -4.74 -12.46
N ASP A 339 14.94 -5.42 -11.71
CA ASP A 339 14.15 -6.55 -12.20
C ASP A 339 12.95 -6.15 -13.07
N TYR A 340 12.54 -4.88 -12.96
CA TYR A 340 11.46 -4.29 -13.76
C TYR A 340 12.01 -3.33 -14.82
N GLY A 341 13.33 -3.27 -15.01
CA GLY A 341 13.98 -2.37 -15.95
C GLY A 341 13.70 -0.90 -15.68
N GLU A 342 13.35 -0.53 -14.44
CA GLU A 342 12.91 0.82 -14.13
C GLU A 342 14.05 1.84 -14.21
N GLU A 343 15.31 1.44 -13.94
CA GLU A 343 16.48 2.28 -14.19
C GLU A 343 16.58 2.67 -15.67
N ASP A 344 16.49 1.68 -16.57
CA ASP A 344 16.56 1.90 -18.01
C ASP A 344 15.34 2.66 -18.53
N ALA A 345 14.14 2.33 -18.04
CA ALA A 345 12.92 3.05 -18.39
C ALA A 345 12.96 4.52 -17.93
N PHE A 346 13.55 4.78 -16.75
CA PHE A 346 13.76 6.14 -16.26
C PHE A 346 14.71 6.90 -17.18
N VAL A 347 15.90 6.32 -17.47
CA VAL A 347 16.89 6.92 -18.37
C VAL A 347 16.26 7.20 -19.73
N LYS A 348 15.62 6.20 -20.34
CA LYS A 348 14.94 6.32 -21.64
C LYS A 348 13.96 7.48 -21.67
N LYS A 349 13.07 7.59 -20.68
CA LYS A 349 12.09 8.70 -20.60
C LYS A 349 12.75 10.07 -20.46
N ILE A 350 13.86 10.19 -19.73
CA ILE A 350 14.59 11.45 -19.64
C ILE A 350 15.17 11.84 -21.01
N PHE A 351 15.80 10.90 -21.70
CA PHE A 351 16.40 11.16 -23.02
C PHE A 351 15.36 11.44 -24.09
N GLU A 352 14.22 10.73 -24.12
CA GLU A 352 13.08 11.06 -24.97
C GLU A 352 12.58 12.49 -24.72
N HIS A 353 12.55 12.93 -23.46
CA HIS A 353 12.18 14.30 -23.12
C HIS A 353 13.22 15.32 -23.58
N ILE A 354 14.51 15.03 -23.38
CA ILE A 354 15.63 15.88 -23.83
C ILE A 354 15.53 16.13 -25.34
N GLU A 355 15.33 15.06 -26.12
CA GLU A 355 15.17 15.13 -27.57
C GLU A 355 13.92 15.92 -27.97
N MET A 356 12.78 15.65 -27.33
CA MET A 356 11.51 16.28 -27.64
C MET A 356 11.54 17.81 -27.46
N VAL A 357 12.24 18.30 -26.43
CA VAL A 357 12.28 19.74 -26.13
C VAL A 357 13.58 20.43 -26.56
N ASP A 358 14.53 19.71 -27.15
CA ASP A 358 15.90 20.18 -27.44
C ASP A 358 16.55 20.77 -26.17
N LEU A 359 16.50 20.02 -25.06
CA LEU A 359 17.05 20.44 -23.77
C LEU A 359 18.58 20.39 -23.81
N ARG A 360 19.22 21.52 -23.48
CA ARG A 360 20.67 21.60 -23.26
C ARG A 360 20.98 21.88 -21.81
N VAL A 361 21.77 21.02 -21.19
CA VAL A 361 22.15 21.15 -19.78
C VAL A 361 23.55 21.75 -19.68
N LYS A 362 23.69 22.81 -18.86
CA LYS A 362 24.98 23.45 -18.59
C LYS A 362 25.54 23.03 -17.24
N ASP A 363 26.83 22.78 -17.17
CA ASP A 363 27.55 22.57 -15.91
C ASP A 363 27.71 23.89 -15.13
N ASN A 364 28.42 23.85 -14.00
CA ASN A 364 28.68 25.03 -13.18
C ASN A 364 29.64 26.05 -13.84
N ASN A 365 30.34 25.66 -14.90
CA ASN A 365 31.22 26.52 -15.69
C ASN A 365 30.52 27.11 -16.92
N ASN A 366 29.21 26.87 -17.08
CA ASN A 366 28.41 27.19 -18.26
C ASN A 366 28.77 26.41 -19.54
N ASP A 367 29.52 25.32 -19.43
CA ASP A 367 29.79 24.41 -20.53
C ASP A 367 28.63 23.43 -20.70
N PHE A 368 28.29 23.10 -21.94
CA PHE A 368 27.24 22.12 -22.22
C PHE A 368 27.72 20.71 -21.90
N LEU A 369 26.92 19.97 -21.14
CA LEU A 369 27.17 18.57 -20.84
C LEU A 369 26.90 17.71 -22.08
N ASP A 370 27.74 16.68 -22.25
CA ASP A 370 27.50 15.62 -23.22
C ASP A 370 26.48 14.58 -22.68
N ASP A 371 25.99 13.74 -23.58
CA ASP A 371 24.97 12.72 -23.26
C ASP A 371 25.45 11.75 -22.18
N GLU A 372 26.73 11.39 -22.17
CA GLU A 372 27.31 10.49 -21.16
C GLU A 372 27.34 11.12 -19.76
N SER A 373 27.65 12.42 -19.68
CA SER A 373 27.61 13.17 -18.43
C SER A 373 26.17 13.33 -17.92
N ILE A 374 25.22 13.63 -18.82
CA ILE A 374 23.79 13.67 -18.51
C ILE A 374 23.32 12.30 -18.01
N LYS A 375 23.67 11.21 -18.70
CA LYS A 375 23.30 9.85 -18.32
C LYS A 375 23.81 9.50 -16.92
N LYS A 376 25.06 9.85 -16.59
CA LYS A 376 25.60 9.65 -15.24
C LYS A 376 24.78 10.37 -14.16
N ILE A 377 24.40 11.62 -14.40
CA ILE A 377 23.56 12.40 -13.47
C ILE A 377 22.19 11.75 -13.30
N VAL A 378 21.57 11.34 -14.40
CA VAL A 378 20.25 10.67 -14.40
C VAL A 378 20.29 9.37 -13.59
N LEU A 379 21.30 8.53 -13.85
CA LEU A 379 21.53 7.27 -13.12
C LEU A 379 21.78 7.53 -11.62
N GLU A 380 22.58 8.53 -11.28
CA GLU A 380 22.83 8.88 -9.88
C GLU A 380 21.55 9.29 -9.16
N VAL A 381 20.68 10.08 -9.80
CA VAL A 381 19.41 10.52 -9.18
C VAL A 381 18.48 9.33 -8.90
N ILE A 382 18.29 8.42 -9.85
CA ILE A 382 17.38 7.28 -9.64
C ILE A 382 17.94 6.27 -8.64
N ARG A 383 19.25 6.00 -8.66
CA ARG A 383 19.92 5.13 -7.66
C ARG A 383 19.87 5.71 -6.25
N ASN A 384 20.03 7.03 -6.11
CA ASN A 384 19.86 7.71 -4.83
C ASN A 384 18.41 7.62 -4.33
N ALA A 385 17.42 7.76 -5.23
CA ALA A 385 16.01 7.58 -4.90
C ALA A 385 15.72 6.15 -4.42
N TRP A 386 16.28 5.13 -5.10
CA TRP A 386 16.19 3.72 -4.70
C TRP A 386 16.80 3.46 -3.33
N SER A 387 18.01 3.98 -3.07
CA SER A 387 18.66 3.86 -1.76
C SER A 387 17.82 4.50 -0.63
N SER A 388 17.22 5.67 -0.89
CA SER A 388 16.31 6.31 0.07
C SER A 388 15.06 5.47 0.31
N TYR A 389 14.48 4.91 -0.75
CA TYR A 389 13.33 4.01 -0.66
C TYR A 389 13.63 2.78 0.20
N LYS A 390 14.76 2.07 -0.03
CA LYS A 390 15.14 0.90 0.77
C LYS A 390 15.27 1.23 2.27
N LYS A 391 15.78 2.42 2.60
CA LYS A 391 15.87 2.91 4.00
C LYS A 391 14.48 3.15 4.60
N ASP A 392 13.58 3.80 3.86
CA ASP A 392 12.20 4.03 4.30
C ASP A 392 11.47 2.69 4.51
N LEU A 393 11.63 1.74 3.60
CA LEU A 393 11.03 0.41 3.68
C LEU A 393 11.56 -0.39 4.88
N ALA A 394 12.88 -0.45 5.08
CA ALA A 394 13.48 -1.13 6.23
C ALA A 394 12.98 -0.57 7.57
N LYS A 395 12.81 0.76 7.63
CA LYS A 395 12.26 1.43 8.80
C LYS A 395 10.80 1.04 9.03
N ALA A 396 9.98 1.00 7.98
CA ALA A 396 8.58 0.62 8.05
C ALA A 396 8.39 -0.85 8.46
N LEU A 397 9.21 -1.76 7.96
CA LEU A 397 9.19 -3.17 8.37
C LEU A 397 9.60 -3.36 9.85
N ASN A 398 10.54 -2.54 10.34
CA ASN A 398 10.88 -2.53 11.77
C ASN A 398 9.73 -1.98 12.64
N GLU A 399 8.92 -1.07 12.11
CA GLU A 399 7.72 -0.54 12.79
C GLU A 399 6.62 -1.59 12.87
N VAL A 400 6.46 -2.34 11.80
CA VAL A 400 5.65 -3.55 11.70
C VAL A 400 5.99 -4.55 12.80
N PHE A 401 7.27 -4.90 12.94
CA PHE A 401 7.75 -5.79 13.98
C PHE A 401 7.40 -5.29 15.40
N GLN A 402 7.57 -3.99 15.67
CA GLN A 402 7.21 -3.40 16.96
C GLN A 402 5.69 -3.47 17.25
N LEU A 403 4.85 -3.40 16.22
CA LEU A 403 3.41 -3.57 16.40
C LEU A 403 3.07 -5.02 16.74
N GLU A 404 3.74 -6.01 16.13
CA GLU A 404 3.54 -7.42 16.47
C GLU A 404 3.96 -7.73 17.90
N GLU A 405 5.14 -7.26 18.34
CA GLU A 405 5.60 -7.46 19.72
C GLU A 405 4.59 -6.93 20.74
N LYS A 406 3.90 -5.84 20.38
CA LYS A 406 2.93 -5.21 21.28
C LYS A 406 1.56 -5.87 21.26
N TYR A 407 0.97 -6.09 20.08
CA TYR A 407 -0.39 -6.60 19.96
C TYR A 407 -0.44 -8.14 20.04
N GLY A 408 0.71 -8.80 19.89
CA GLY A 408 0.81 -10.25 19.82
C GLY A 408 0.54 -10.78 18.41
N ASN A 409 0.59 -12.11 18.28
CA ASN A 409 0.51 -12.80 17.00
C ASN A 409 -0.85 -13.50 16.74
N SER A 410 -1.92 -13.07 17.42
CA SER A 410 -3.25 -13.63 17.16
C SER A 410 -3.81 -13.10 15.83
N THR A 411 -4.73 -13.85 15.23
CA THR A 411 -5.45 -13.41 14.02
C THR A 411 -6.10 -12.05 14.21
N GLU A 412 -6.72 -11.81 15.37
CA GLU A 412 -7.35 -10.54 15.72
C GLU A 412 -6.32 -9.39 15.83
N ALA A 413 -5.17 -9.64 16.46
CA ALA A 413 -4.08 -8.66 16.56
C ALA A 413 -3.54 -8.28 15.19
N ARG A 414 -3.32 -9.27 14.30
CA ARG A 414 -2.87 -9.03 12.92
C ARG A 414 -3.87 -8.22 12.12
N LEU A 415 -5.16 -8.54 12.20
CA LEU A 415 -6.22 -7.75 11.56
C LEU A 415 -6.21 -6.30 12.07
N ASN A 416 -6.01 -6.08 13.37
CA ASN A 416 -5.89 -4.74 13.94
C ASN A 416 -4.64 -3.97 13.43
N ILE A 417 -3.51 -4.66 13.26
CA ILE A 417 -2.30 -4.07 12.67
C ILE A 417 -2.54 -3.72 11.19
N LEU A 418 -3.07 -4.65 10.41
CA LEU A 418 -3.44 -4.45 9.00
C LEU A 418 -4.38 -3.25 8.82
N ARG A 419 -5.39 -3.12 9.69
CA ARG A 419 -6.30 -1.96 9.75
C ARG A 419 -5.53 -0.65 9.85
N LEU A 420 -4.58 -0.56 10.78
CA LEU A 420 -3.84 0.67 11.02
C LEU A 420 -2.90 1.02 9.85
N LEU A 421 -2.20 0.02 9.31
CA LEU A 421 -1.19 0.21 8.27
C LEU A 421 -1.78 0.51 6.89
N SER A 422 -2.93 -0.09 6.55
CA SER A 422 -3.65 0.15 5.29
C SER A 422 -4.05 1.62 5.10
N GLN A 423 -4.28 2.36 6.19
CA GLN A 423 -4.73 3.76 6.14
C GLN A 423 -3.60 4.79 5.99
N GLU A 424 -2.33 4.38 6.11
CA GLU A 424 -1.19 5.29 6.09
C GLU A 424 -0.16 4.91 5.02
N PRO A 425 0.53 5.89 4.41
CA PRO A 425 1.72 5.61 3.61
C PRO A 425 2.82 4.98 4.46
N ILE A 426 3.63 4.11 3.85
CA ILE A 426 4.74 3.40 4.49
C ILE A 426 5.66 4.35 5.27
N ASP A 427 5.99 5.51 4.69
CA ASP A 427 6.90 6.46 5.32
C ASP A 427 6.33 7.11 6.60
N LYS A 428 5.03 6.93 6.88
CA LYS A 428 4.33 7.47 8.07
C LYS A 428 4.04 6.43 9.14
N TRP A 429 4.35 5.15 8.93
CA TRP A 429 4.04 4.10 9.90
C TRP A 429 4.69 4.33 11.29
N HIS A 430 5.83 5.01 11.38
CA HIS A 430 6.45 5.40 12.66
C HIS A 430 5.52 6.17 13.58
N ARG A 431 4.57 6.91 12.99
CA ARG A 431 3.61 7.72 13.75
C ARG A 431 2.62 6.81 14.45
N LEU A 432 2.16 5.77 13.77
CA LEU A 432 1.26 4.75 14.33
C LEU A 432 1.94 4.06 15.52
N VAL A 433 3.19 3.62 15.34
CA VAL A 433 3.96 2.96 16.41
C VAL A 433 4.15 3.87 17.63
N LYS A 434 4.52 5.13 17.43
CA LYS A 434 4.67 6.10 18.53
C LYS A 434 3.37 6.34 19.28
N GLU A 435 2.26 6.49 18.57
CA GLU A 435 0.96 6.71 19.19
C GLU A 435 0.54 5.50 20.02
N VAL A 436 0.69 4.31 19.43
CA VAL A 436 0.39 3.05 20.09
C VAL A 436 1.28 2.88 21.34
N THR A 437 2.61 3.03 21.25
CA THR A 437 3.53 2.86 22.39
C THR A 437 3.31 3.90 23.50
N SER A 438 2.96 5.14 23.15
CA SER A 438 2.71 6.21 24.13
C SER A 438 1.48 5.97 25.02
N THR A 439 0.45 5.27 24.52
CA THR A 439 -0.72 4.90 25.33
C THR A 439 -0.44 3.83 26.39
N SER A 440 0.61 3.01 26.25
CA SER A 440 0.96 1.98 27.22
C SER A 440 1.67 2.52 28.47
N ASN A 441 2.40 3.64 28.36
CA ASN A 441 3.10 4.25 29.49
C ASN A 441 2.20 5.02 30.47
N VAL A 442 0.92 5.22 30.12
CA VAL A 442 -0.06 5.88 31.00
C VAL A 442 -0.76 4.86 31.90
N ALA A 443 -0.94 3.61 31.44
CA ALA A 443 -1.56 2.55 32.23
C ALA A 443 -0.64 2.00 33.33
N GLY A 444 0.70 2.03 33.14
CA GLY A 444 1.69 1.58 34.12
C GLY A 444 2.12 2.61 35.17
N LYS A 445 1.55 3.82 35.16
CA LYS A 445 1.82 4.87 36.17
C LYS A 445 0.65 5.11 37.13
N LEU A 446 -0.38 4.28 37.06
CA LEU A 446 -1.54 4.30 37.97
C LEU A 446 -1.71 2.98 38.75
N SER A 447 -0.64 2.18 38.87
CA SER A 447 -0.59 1.02 39.78
C SER A 447 0.28 1.33 41.00
#